data_AF-A0A1X7FFF6-F1
#
_entry.id   AF-A0A1X7FFF6-F1
#
_cell.length_a   1.000
_cell.length_b   1.000
_cell.length_c   1.000
_cell.angle_alpha   90.00
_cell.angle_beta   90.00
_cell.angle_gamma   90.00
#
_symmetry.space_group_name_H-M   'P 1'
#
loop_
_entity.id
_entity.type
_entity.pdbx_description
1 polymer ?
#
loop_
_entity_poly.entity_id
_entity_poly.type
_entity_poly.pdbx_seq_one_letter_code
_entity_poly.pdbx_strand_id
1 'polypeptide(L)'
;MPEEDKANILTPIDRRRRQRTAALVFGLFLALVLAGLATTVLAVNNGRNYQRLVREFGLENYLLPAPPPPDLRIGRQKAQPPAGHYPPWLLRAGLERSAVFERALSLSAEERCDRLANERGIEPAFTGTDDEWECLFFEEFGTTAEPASLFVQARGKEPDVVRILRLKLSLLDPPAERSVLDAAIAALQRFGLPMTPETRTYLADKILARTDFTSIVENYRMTFSREMTDARRYNLLIQPDLQTVACGEPPPTPPDRGNTPTYPMPVGCLALRGIPAQPQSAT
;
A
#
# COMPACT_ATOMS: atom_id res chain seq x y z
N MET A 1 -0.03 93.97 -33.00
CA MET A 1 0.21 92.72 -33.74
C MET A 1 -0.91 91.75 -33.37
N PRO A 2 -2.05 91.76 -34.08
CA PRO A 2 -3.11 90.79 -33.85
C PRO A 2 -2.77 89.51 -34.62
N GLU A 3 -2.69 88.38 -33.94
CA GLU A 3 -2.66 87.09 -34.62
C GLU A 3 -4.06 86.82 -35.19
N GLU A 4 -4.10 86.68 -36.51
CA GLU A 4 -5.30 86.41 -37.29
C GLU A 4 -5.90 85.06 -36.92
N ASP A 5 -7.18 85.11 -36.52
CA ASP A 5 -8.04 83.97 -36.28
C ASP A 5 -8.26 83.23 -37.61
N LYS A 6 -7.46 82.18 -37.86
CA LYS A 6 -7.62 81.32 -39.04
C LYS A 6 -8.95 80.58 -38.95
N ALA A 7 -9.93 81.07 -39.71
CA ALA A 7 -11.19 80.39 -39.94
C ALA A 7 -10.94 79.01 -40.57
N ASN A 8 -10.98 77.97 -39.73
CA ASN A 8 -10.87 76.57 -40.15
C ASN A 8 -12.12 76.21 -40.97
N ILE A 9 -12.02 76.35 -42.29
CA ILE A 9 -13.03 75.84 -43.23
C ILE A 9 -12.97 74.31 -43.17
N LEU A 10 -13.78 73.73 -42.29
CA LEU A 10 -13.90 72.27 -42.13
C LEU A 10 -14.44 71.67 -43.43
N THR A 11 -13.62 70.85 -44.09
CA THR A 11 -14.07 70.10 -45.26
C THR A 11 -15.23 69.15 -44.88
N PRO A 12 -16.16 68.82 -45.80
CA PRO A 12 -17.29 67.93 -45.49
C PRO A 12 -16.85 66.54 -45.00
N ILE A 13 -15.61 66.12 -45.28
CA ILE A 13 -15.01 64.88 -44.78
C ILE A 13 -14.64 65.00 -43.30
N ASP A 14 -14.06 66.13 -42.86
CA ASP A 14 -13.73 66.38 -41.46
C ASP A 14 -14.98 66.47 -40.58
N ARG A 15 -16.06 67.06 -41.10
CA ARG A 15 -17.35 67.11 -40.40
C ARG A 15 -17.96 65.72 -40.22
N ARG A 16 -17.87 64.83 -41.23
CA ARG A 16 -18.28 63.43 -41.14
C ARG A 16 -17.41 62.62 -40.19
N ARG A 17 -16.09 62.83 -40.19
CA ARG A 17 -15.17 62.17 -39.27
C ARG A 17 -15.45 62.57 -37.82
N ARG A 18 -15.65 63.87 -37.56
CA ARG A 18 -16.01 64.39 -36.23
C ARG A 18 -17.38 63.90 -35.75
N GLN A 19 -18.36 63.77 -36.65
CA GLN A 19 -19.66 63.16 -36.33
C GLN A 19 -19.54 61.67 -36.01
N ARG A 20 -18.73 60.91 -36.77
CA ARG A 20 -18.46 59.49 -36.47
C ARG A 20 -17.74 59.31 -35.14
N THR A 21 -16.73 60.14 -34.86
CA THR A 21 -16.02 60.11 -33.58
C THR A 21 -16.96 60.49 -32.43
N ALA A 22 -17.80 61.51 -32.59
CA ALA A 22 -18.79 61.89 -31.58
C ALA A 22 -19.83 60.79 -31.36
N ALA A 23 -20.31 60.13 -32.42
CA ALA A 23 -21.22 59.00 -32.33
C ALA A 23 -20.56 57.78 -31.65
N LEU A 24 -19.28 57.52 -31.92
CA LEU A 24 -18.52 56.48 -31.24
C LEU A 24 -18.33 56.78 -29.75
N VAL A 25 -17.97 58.02 -29.41
CA VAL A 25 -17.81 58.45 -28.01
C VAL A 25 -19.15 58.39 -27.27
N PHE A 26 -20.24 58.86 -27.89
CA PHE A 26 -21.58 58.76 -27.33
C PHE A 26 -22.02 57.30 -27.16
N GLY A 27 -21.80 56.45 -28.17
CA GLY A 27 -22.10 55.02 -28.11
C GLY A 27 -21.34 54.31 -26.99
N LEU A 28 -20.06 54.65 -26.81
CA LEU A 28 -19.23 54.11 -25.73
C LEU A 28 -19.72 54.58 -24.36
N PHE A 29 -20.07 55.86 -24.23
CA PHE A 29 -20.65 56.40 -22.99
C PHE A 29 -22.00 55.72 -22.66
N LEU A 30 -22.87 55.56 -23.66
CA LEU A 30 -24.14 54.86 -23.50
C LEU A 30 -23.94 53.41 -23.09
N ALA A 31 -22.98 52.70 -23.70
CA ALA A 31 -22.65 51.33 -23.33
C ALA A 31 -22.18 51.22 -21.87
N LEU A 32 -21.35 52.17 -21.40
CA LEU A 32 -20.91 52.22 -20.01
C LEU A 32 -22.06 52.45 -19.04
N VAL A 33 -22.97 53.37 -19.36
CA VAL A 33 -24.16 53.64 -18.53
C VAL A 33 -25.07 52.41 -18.46
N LEU A 34 -25.32 51.76 -19.61
CA LEU A 34 -26.13 50.54 -19.66
C LEU A 34 -25.47 49.38 -18.91
N ALA A 35 -24.14 49.23 -19.00
CA ALA A 35 -23.40 48.23 -18.23
C ALA A 35 -23.48 48.51 -16.72
N GLY A 36 -23.42 49.77 -16.30
CA GLY A 36 -23.63 50.16 -14.90
C GLY A 36 -25.05 49.84 -14.40
N LEU A 37 -26.07 50.10 -15.21
CA LEU A 37 -27.46 49.73 -14.88
C LEU A 37 -27.66 48.22 -14.84
N ALA A 38 -27.06 47.47 -15.78
CA ALA A 38 -27.15 46.02 -15.80
C ALA A 38 -26.47 45.39 -14.57
N THR A 39 -25.27 45.86 -14.20
CA THR A 39 -24.55 45.34 -13.02
C THR A 39 -25.32 45.60 -11.73
N THR A 40 -25.91 46.80 -11.56
CA THR A 40 -26.74 47.09 -10.39
C THR A 40 -27.99 46.20 -10.34
N VAL A 41 -28.73 46.05 -11.43
CA VAL A 41 -29.94 45.18 -11.48
C VAL A 41 -29.59 43.70 -11.24
N LEU A 42 -28.45 43.23 -11.75
CA LEU A 42 -27.98 41.86 -11.57
C LEU A 42 -27.49 41.59 -10.13
N ALA A 43 -26.88 42.58 -9.48
CA ALA A 43 -26.35 42.49 -8.13
C ALA A 43 -27.40 42.72 -7.03
N VAL A 44 -28.52 43.37 -7.35
CA VAL A 44 -29.63 43.59 -6.40
C VAL A 44 -30.08 42.26 -5.78
N ASN A 45 -30.30 42.29 -4.47
CA ASN A 45 -30.82 41.17 -3.68
C ASN A 45 -29.89 39.93 -3.71
N ASN A 46 -28.66 40.11 -3.21
CA ASN A 46 -27.60 39.08 -3.13
C ASN A 46 -27.30 38.37 -4.46
N GLY A 47 -27.43 39.08 -5.59
CA GLY A 47 -27.12 38.51 -6.91
C GLY A 47 -28.14 37.48 -7.40
N ARG A 48 -29.38 37.48 -6.90
CA ARG A 48 -30.40 36.49 -7.27
C ARG A 48 -30.72 36.48 -8.78
N ASN A 49 -30.70 37.65 -9.41
CA ASN A 49 -30.92 37.77 -10.86
C ASN A 49 -29.72 37.24 -11.65
N TYR A 50 -28.49 37.52 -11.20
CA TYR A 50 -27.28 36.92 -11.77
C TYR A 50 -27.30 35.39 -11.69
N GLN A 51 -27.68 34.82 -10.54
CA GLN A 51 -27.79 33.37 -10.38
C GLN A 51 -28.81 32.73 -11.32
N ARG A 52 -29.93 33.41 -11.63
CA ARG A 52 -30.92 32.92 -12.60
C ARG A 52 -30.36 32.90 -14.01
N LEU A 53 -29.71 33.99 -14.43
CA LEU A 53 -29.08 34.09 -15.75
C LEU A 53 -28.03 32.99 -15.95
N VAL A 54 -27.14 32.80 -14.98
CA VAL A 54 -26.07 31.79 -15.06
C VAL A 54 -26.63 30.36 -15.21
N ARG A 55 -27.73 30.05 -14.53
CA ARG A 55 -28.41 28.73 -14.64
C ARG A 55 -29.11 28.54 -15.98
N GLU A 56 -29.65 29.61 -16.57
CA GLU A 56 -30.30 29.55 -17.89
C GLU A 56 -29.29 29.25 -19.01
N PHE A 57 -28.04 29.70 -18.85
CA PHE A 57 -26.94 29.40 -19.77
C PHE A 57 -26.15 28.13 -19.43
N GLY A 58 -26.52 27.38 -18.38
CA GLY A 58 -25.84 26.13 -17.99
C GLY A 58 -24.41 26.32 -17.46
N LEU A 59 -24.10 27.51 -16.92
CA LEU A 59 -22.75 27.91 -16.47
C LEU A 59 -22.57 27.81 -14.94
N GLU A 60 -23.53 27.20 -14.24
CA GLU A 60 -23.57 27.15 -12.78
C GLU A 60 -22.35 26.49 -12.14
N ASN A 61 -21.75 25.49 -12.80
CA ASN A 61 -20.58 24.78 -12.27
C ASN A 61 -19.28 25.60 -12.36
N TYR A 62 -19.27 26.68 -13.14
CA TYR A 62 -18.09 27.52 -13.37
C TYR A 62 -18.19 28.88 -12.69
N LEU A 63 -19.39 29.45 -12.63
CA LEU A 63 -19.61 30.83 -12.22
C LEU A 63 -20.32 30.97 -10.86
N LEU A 64 -20.91 29.89 -10.31
CA LEU A 64 -21.51 29.91 -8.98
C LEU A 64 -20.62 29.15 -7.98
N PRO A 65 -20.54 29.60 -6.72
CA PRO A 65 -19.87 28.84 -5.68
C PRO A 65 -20.55 27.49 -5.50
N ALA A 66 -19.74 26.44 -5.27
CA ALA A 66 -20.25 25.11 -4.98
C ALA A 66 -21.26 25.18 -3.82
N PRO A 67 -22.39 24.45 -3.90
CA PRO A 67 -23.35 24.44 -2.82
C PRO A 67 -22.64 24.01 -1.52
N PRO A 68 -22.98 24.62 -0.37
CA PRO A 68 -22.40 24.21 0.89
C PRO A 68 -22.65 22.71 1.08
N PRO A 69 -21.65 21.96 1.59
CA PRO A 69 -21.83 20.54 1.81
C PRO A 69 -23.07 20.33 2.70
N PRO A 70 -23.89 19.30 2.44
CA PRO A 70 -25.04 19.03 3.26
C PRO A 70 -24.58 18.90 4.72
N ASP A 71 -25.28 19.58 5.62
CA ASP A 71 -25.05 19.42 7.05
C ASP A 71 -25.18 17.94 7.38
N LEU A 72 -24.04 17.30 7.66
CA LEU A 72 -23.97 15.94 8.15
C LEU A 72 -24.55 15.95 9.57
N ARG A 73 -25.88 15.91 9.65
CA ARG A 73 -26.57 15.56 10.87
C ARG A 73 -26.16 14.12 11.17
N ILE A 74 -25.19 13.96 12.07
CA ILE A 74 -24.93 12.69 12.75
C ILE A 74 -26.13 12.44 13.66
N GLY A 75 -27.29 12.18 13.05
CA GLY A 75 -28.41 11.56 13.72
C GLY A 75 -27.87 10.22 14.20
N ARG A 76 -27.94 10.00 15.51
CA ARG A 76 -27.58 8.77 16.21
C ARG A 76 -27.77 7.59 15.26
N GLN A 77 -26.68 7.11 14.66
CA GLN A 77 -26.75 6.06 13.64
C GLN A 77 -27.43 4.89 14.31
N LYS A 78 -28.68 4.63 13.92
CA LYS A 78 -29.39 3.43 14.33
C LYS A 78 -28.53 2.31 13.77
N ALA A 79 -27.83 1.58 14.63
CA ALA A 79 -26.91 0.52 14.22
C ALA A 79 -27.67 -0.43 13.31
N GLN A 80 -27.50 -0.24 12.00
CA GLN A 80 -28.08 -1.14 11.02
C GLN A 80 -27.23 -2.40 11.05
N PRO A 81 -27.84 -3.59 11.09
CA PRO A 81 -27.08 -4.83 11.07
C PRO A 81 -26.20 -4.86 9.80
N PRO A 82 -24.95 -5.35 9.91
CA PRO A 82 -23.91 -5.26 8.88
C PRO A 82 -24.28 -5.91 7.52
N ALA A 83 -25.34 -6.70 7.49
CA ALA A 83 -25.90 -7.37 6.31
C ALA A 83 -26.30 -6.44 5.16
N GLY A 84 -26.50 -5.12 5.42
CA GLY A 84 -26.88 -4.15 4.39
C GLY A 84 -25.71 -3.39 3.73
N HIS A 85 -24.52 -3.40 4.33
CA HIS A 85 -23.37 -2.59 3.88
C HIS A 85 -22.28 -3.39 3.19
N TYR A 86 -22.13 -4.67 3.56
CA TYR A 86 -21.08 -5.51 3.03
C TYR A 86 -21.68 -6.60 2.14
N PRO A 87 -21.07 -6.87 0.99
CA PRO A 87 -21.55 -7.93 0.13
C PRO A 87 -21.48 -9.27 0.88
N PRO A 88 -22.44 -10.19 0.67
CA PRO A 88 -22.61 -11.37 1.53
C PRO A 88 -21.37 -12.26 1.65
N TRP A 89 -20.47 -12.24 0.67
CA TRP A 89 -19.21 -12.99 0.70
C TRP A 89 -18.24 -12.52 1.79
N LEU A 90 -18.28 -11.24 2.18
CA LEU A 90 -17.48 -10.67 3.27
C LEU A 90 -18.00 -11.07 4.66
N LEU A 91 -19.29 -11.40 4.75
CA LEU A 91 -19.99 -11.77 5.98
C LEU A 91 -20.13 -13.28 6.17
N ARG A 92 -19.66 -14.08 5.20
CA ARG A 92 -19.60 -15.53 5.36
C ARG A 92 -18.58 -15.85 6.45
N ALA A 93 -19.05 -16.48 7.52
CA ALA A 93 -18.27 -16.99 8.65
C ALA A 93 -17.29 -18.14 8.29
N GLY A 94 -16.73 -18.13 7.08
CA GLY A 94 -15.52 -18.90 6.71
C GLY A 94 -14.24 -18.07 6.86
N LEU A 95 -14.37 -16.79 7.26
CA LEU A 95 -13.27 -15.92 7.68
C LEU A 95 -13.00 -16.00 9.20
N GLU A 96 -13.77 -16.79 9.95
CA GLU A 96 -13.36 -17.28 11.28
C GLU A 96 -12.19 -18.26 11.07
N ARG A 97 -11.07 -17.74 10.56
CA ARG A 97 -9.78 -18.39 10.67
C ARG A 97 -9.55 -18.43 12.17
N SER A 98 -9.72 -19.60 12.77
CA SER A 98 -9.13 -19.86 14.08
C SER A 98 -7.64 -19.64 13.91
N ALA A 99 -7.18 -18.41 14.14
CA ALA A 99 -5.77 -18.11 14.25
C ALA A 99 -5.32 -18.84 15.52
N VAL A 100 -4.92 -20.09 15.34
CA VAL A 100 -4.29 -20.85 16.41
C VAL A 100 -2.94 -20.17 16.59
N PHE A 101 -2.84 -19.35 17.63
CA PHE A 101 -1.56 -18.79 18.05
C PHE A 101 -0.74 -19.93 18.64
N GLU A 102 -0.10 -20.69 17.77
CA GLU A 102 0.85 -21.71 18.20
C GLU A 102 2.05 -21.00 18.81
N ARG A 103 2.42 -21.42 20.03
CA ARG A 103 3.66 -20.98 20.64
C ARG A 103 4.79 -21.45 19.74
N ALA A 104 5.50 -20.52 19.13
CA ALA A 104 6.72 -20.83 18.39
C ALA A 104 7.66 -21.61 19.32
N LEU A 105 8.08 -22.81 18.90
CA LEU A 105 9.12 -23.55 19.59
C LEU A 105 10.38 -22.65 19.62
N SER A 106 10.85 -22.34 20.82
CA SER A 106 12.10 -21.63 21.05
C SER A 106 13.24 -22.60 20.81
N LEU A 107 13.52 -22.88 19.54
CA LEU A 107 14.70 -23.64 19.12
C LEU A 107 15.85 -22.68 18.91
N SER A 108 17.02 -23.09 19.37
CA SER A 108 18.25 -22.36 19.07
C SER A 108 18.55 -22.38 17.57
N ALA A 109 19.38 -21.46 17.10
CA ALA A 109 19.83 -21.44 15.70
C ALA A 109 20.54 -22.77 15.31
N GLU A 110 21.34 -23.31 16.22
CA GLU A 110 22.02 -24.60 16.07
C GLU A 110 21.02 -25.76 16.02
N GLU A 111 20.06 -25.82 16.96
CA GLU A 111 19.02 -26.86 16.98
C GLU A 111 18.13 -26.83 15.72
N ARG A 112 17.87 -25.65 15.16
CA ARG A 112 17.17 -25.50 13.87
C ARG A 112 18.02 -26.02 12.71
N CYS A 113 19.33 -25.77 12.77
CA CYS A 113 20.27 -26.24 11.78
C CYS A 113 20.30 -27.76 11.79
N ASP A 114 20.51 -28.39 12.95
CA ASP A 114 20.58 -29.84 13.13
C ASP A 114 19.35 -30.57 12.59
N ARG A 115 18.16 -29.96 12.72
CA ARG A 115 16.92 -30.53 12.17
C ARG A 115 16.91 -30.65 10.66
N LEU A 116 17.74 -29.92 9.93
CA LEU A 116 17.88 -30.10 8.48
C LEU A 116 18.47 -31.45 8.11
N ALA A 117 19.17 -32.12 9.04
CA ALA A 117 19.65 -33.48 8.83
C ALA A 117 18.53 -34.37 8.28
N ASN A 118 18.88 -35.19 7.28
CA ASN A 118 17.93 -36.03 6.58
C ASN A 118 18.18 -37.52 6.87
N GLU A 119 17.23 -38.36 6.48
CA GLU A 119 17.33 -39.83 6.64
C GLU A 119 18.49 -40.46 5.86
N ARG A 120 19.09 -39.72 4.91
CA ARG A 120 20.26 -40.14 4.15
C ARG A 120 21.57 -39.88 4.90
N GLY A 121 21.51 -39.33 6.11
CA GLY A 121 22.68 -39.04 6.95
C GLY A 121 23.50 -37.84 6.48
N ILE A 122 22.91 -36.95 5.68
CA ILE A 122 23.55 -35.69 5.31
C ILE A 122 23.42 -34.74 6.49
N GLU A 123 24.55 -34.35 7.07
CA GLU A 123 24.60 -33.41 8.19
C GLU A 123 24.71 -31.97 7.71
N PRO A 124 23.95 -31.04 8.32
CA PRO A 124 24.09 -29.61 8.07
C PRO A 124 25.35 -29.08 8.78
N ALA A 125 25.92 -28.00 8.24
CA ALA A 125 27.06 -27.30 8.82
C ALA A 125 26.59 -26.00 9.48
N PHE A 126 26.73 -25.93 10.81
CA PHE A 126 26.47 -24.72 11.59
C PHE A 126 27.78 -23.98 11.88
N THR A 127 27.77 -22.66 11.68
CA THR A 127 28.88 -21.77 12.06
C THR A 127 28.31 -20.56 12.80
N GLY A 128 28.79 -20.32 14.01
CA GLY A 128 28.40 -19.19 14.85
C GLY A 128 29.61 -18.35 15.24
N THR A 129 29.44 -17.03 15.24
CA THR A 129 30.29 -16.06 15.92
C THR A 129 29.40 -15.24 16.86
N ASP A 130 29.98 -14.55 17.85
CA ASP A 130 29.25 -13.84 18.93
C ASP A 130 28.08 -12.92 18.47
N ASP A 131 28.05 -12.49 17.21
CA ASP A 131 27.01 -11.61 16.65
C ASP A 131 26.18 -12.23 15.51
N GLU A 132 26.71 -13.23 14.81
CA GLU A 132 26.14 -13.76 13.56
C GLU A 132 26.35 -15.26 13.44
N TRP A 133 25.32 -15.94 12.92
CA TRP A 133 25.36 -17.36 12.64
C TRP A 133 24.93 -17.67 11.21
N GLU A 134 25.44 -18.77 10.69
CA GLU A 134 25.11 -19.36 9.39
C GLU A 134 24.89 -20.87 9.53
N CYS A 135 23.89 -21.37 8.82
CA CYS A 135 23.60 -22.79 8.69
C CYS A 135 23.56 -23.13 7.20
N LEU A 136 24.33 -24.14 6.80
CA LEU A 136 24.41 -24.62 5.42
C LEU A 136 24.00 -26.08 5.35
N PHE A 137 23.19 -26.43 4.36
CA PHE A 137 22.83 -27.80 4.05
C PHE A 137 22.82 -28.00 2.55
N PHE A 138 23.38 -29.12 2.07
CA PHE A 138 23.50 -29.42 0.66
C PHE A 138 23.19 -30.89 0.41
N GLU A 139 22.27 -31.16 -0.51
CA GLU A 139 21.88 -32.51 -0.90
C GLU A 139 21.86 -32.62 -2.44
N GLU A 140 22.47 -33.70 -2.93
CA GLU A 140 22.45 -34.07 -4.35
C GLU A 140 21.46 -35.20 -4.62
N PHE A 141 20.91 -35.19 -5.83
CA PHE A 141 19.91 -36.13 -6.30
C PHE A 141 20.27 -36.57 -7.73
N GLY A 142 20.11 -37.86 -7.98
CA GLY A 142 20.46 -38.45 -9.27
C GLY A 142 21.89 -38.96 -9.32
N THR A 143 22.22 -39.59 -10.43
CA THR A 143 23.55 -40.20 -10.70
C THR A 143 24.13 -39.73 -12.03
N THR A 144 23.51 -38.70 -12.62
CA THR A 144 23.94 -38.09 -13.88
C THR A 144 25.22 -37.27 -13.67
N ALA A 145 25.87 -36.89 -14.77
CA ALA A 145 27.05 -36.01 -14.73
C ALA A 145 26.74 -34.60 -14.19
N GLU A 146 25.48 -34.17 -14.31
CA GLU A 146 24.95 -32.94 -13.71
C GLU A 146 23.77 -33.32 -12.79
N PRO A 147 24.02 -33.71 -11.53
CA PRO A 147 22.97 -34.11 -10.62
C PRO A 147 22.05 -32.94 -10.29
N ALA A 148 20.79 -33.26 -10.00
CA ALA A 148 19.89 -32.31 -9.39
C ALA A 148 20.32 -32.06 -7.94
N SER A 149 20.05 -30.88 -7.39
CA SER A 149 20.53 -30.55 -6.03
C SER A 149 19.64 -29.55 -5.30
N LEU A 150 19.72 -29.60 -3.98
CA LEU A 150 19.11 -28.67 -3.06
C LEU A 150 20.21 -28.07 -2.18
N PHE A 151 20.30 -26.75 -2.18
CA PHE A 151 21.15 -26.01 -1.26
C PHE A 151 20.29 -25.13 -0.36
N VAL A 152 20.46 -25.26 0.95
CA VAL A 152 19.77 -24.47 1.97
C VAL A 152 20.81 -23.65 2.71
N GLN A 153 20.52 -22.37 2.88
CA GLN A 153 21.34 -21.44 3.64
C GLN A 153 20.43 -20.62 4.54
N ALA A 154 20.64 -20.71 5.85
CA ALA A 154 20.02 -19.81 6.81
C ALA A 154 21.09 -18.93 7.46
N ARG A 155 20.77 -17.65 7.68
CA ARG A 155 21.64 -16.76 8.45
C ARG A 155 20.82 -15.93 9.42
N GLY A 156 21.45 -15.52 10.50
CA GLY A 156 20.81 -14.71 11.52
C GLY A 156 21.79 -14.07 12.48
N LYS A 157 21.24 -13.54 13.57
CA LYS A 157 21.98 -13.00 14.70
C LYS A 157 21.67 -13.77 15.97
N GLU A 158 22.63 -13.78 16.87
CA GLU A 158 22.43 -14.35 18.21
C GLU A 158 21.44 -13.51 19.05
N PRO A 159 20.75 -14.12 20.03
CA PRO A 159 20.78 -15.56 20.31
C PRO A 159 20.11 -16.39 19.21
N ASP A 160 18.95 -16.00 18.65
CA ASP A 160 18.18 -16.88 17.74
C ASP A 160 17.35 -16.15 16.66
N VAL A 161 17.83 -15.01 16.19
CA VAL A 161 17.09 -14.18 15.22
C VAL A 161 17.44 -14.60 13.79
N VAL A 162 16.56 -15.37 13.13
CA VAL A 162 16.67 -15.65 11.69
C VAL A 162 16.49 -14.34 10.91
N ARG A 163 17.42 -14.05 9.99
CA ARG A 163 17.33 -12.89 9.07
C ARG A 163 17.00 -13.29 7.65
N ILE A 164 17.48 -14.46 7.23
CA ILE A 164 17.33 -14.95 5.88
C ILE A 164 17.33 -16.48 5.89
N LEU A 165 16.40 -17.06 5.15
CA LEU A 165 16.42 -18.46 4.77
C LEU A 165 16.34 -18.50 3.24
N ARG A 166 17.32 -19.15 2.62
CA ARG A 166 17.47 -19.25 1.19
C ARG A 166 17.53 -20.72 0.80
N LEU A 167 16.72 -21.12 -0.17
CA LEU A 167 16.81 -22.42 -0.81
C LEU A 167 17.10 -22.24 -2.29
N LYS A 168 18.11 -22.93 -2.81
CA LYS A 168 18.38 -23.04 -4.24
C LYS A 168 18.08 -24.47 -4.68
N LEU A 169 17.22 -24.59 -5.67
CA LEU A 169 16.81 -25.86 -6.25
C LEU A 169 17.40 -25.94 -7.66
N SER A 170 18.11 -27.01 -7.94
CA SER A 170 18.70 -27.30 -9.25
C SER A 170 18.02 -28.53 -9.83
N LEU A 171 17.14 -28.34 -10.81
CA LEU A 171 16.31 -29.39 -11.43
C LEU A 171 16.96 -29.89 -12.73
N LEU A 172 18.22 -30.30 -12.66
CA LEU A 172 19.01 -30.69 -13.85
C LEU A 172 18.73 -32.11 -14.33
N ASP A 173 18.29 -32.98 -13.42
CA ASP A 173 17.97 -34.39 -13.68
C ASP A 173 16.45 -34.63 -13.61
N PRO A 174 15.76 -34.78 -14.76
CA PRO A 174 14.30 -34.98 -14.84
C PRO A 174 13.70 -36.05 -13.90
N PRO A 175 14.27 -37.28 -13.79
CA PRO A 175 13.78 -38.29 -12.85
C PRO A 175 13.91 -37.89 -11.38
N ALA A 176 14.82 -36.98 -11.04
CA ALA A 176 15.05 -36.52 -9.67
C ALA A 176 14.26 -35.25 -9.30
N GLU A 177 13.63 -34.57 -10.26
CA GLU A 177 12.94 -33.29 -10.03
C GLU A 177 11.97 -33.34 -8.85
N ARG A 178 11.11 -34.37 -8.83
CA ARG A 178 10.10 -34.51 -7.79
C ARG A 178 10.74 -34.65 -6.41
N SER A 179 11.81 -35.44 -6.31
CA SER A 179 12.56 -35.65 -5.08
C SER A 179 13.19 -34.36 -4.56
N VAL A 180 13.71 -33.49 -5.44
CA VAL A 180 14.25 -32.18 -5.05
C VAL A 180 13.14 -31.27 -4.49
N LEU A 181 11.98 -31.23 -5.15
CA LEU A 181 10.85 -30.40 -4.71
C LEU A 181 10.31 -30.87 -3.36
N ASP A 182 10.13 -32.19 -3.18
CA ASP A 182 9.68 -32.76 -1.92
C ASP A 182 10.72 -32.56 -0.80
N ALA A 183 12.02 -32.66 -1.10
CA ALA A 183 13.10 -32.36 -0.17
C ALA A 183 13.14 -30.88 0.24
N ALA A 184 12.88 -29.95 -0.69
CA ALA A 184 12.80 -28.53 -0.37
C ALA A 184 11.65 -28.22 0.61
N ILE A 185 10.49 -28.84 0.39
CA ILE A 185 9.33 -28.72 1.30
C ILE A 185 9.65 -29.32 2.66
N ALA A 186 10.28 -30.50 2.69
CA ALA A 186 10.70 -31.15 3.93
C ALA A 186 11.73 -30.30 4.69
N ALA A 187 12.70 -29.70 4.00
CA ALA A 187 13.69 -28.82 4.61
C ALA A 187 13.04 -27.59 5.27
N LEU A 188 12.06 -26.96 4.61
CA LEU A 188 11.29 -25.85 5.18
C LEU A 188 10.52 -26.26 6.44
N GLN A 189 9.92 -27.45 6.44
CA GLN A 189 9.21 -27.99 7.60
C GLN A 189 10.16 -28.29 8.77
N ARG A 190 11.29 -28.94 8.49
CA ARG A 190 12.30 -29.31 9.48
C ARG A 190 12.99 -28.11 10.12
N PHE A 191 13.39 -27.13 9.33
CA PHE A 191 14.00 -25.88 9.82
C PHE A 191 13.03 -25.10 10.74
N GLY A 192 11.73 -25.21 10.47
CA GLY A 192 10.71 -24.87 11.45
C GLY A 192 10.53 -23.37 11.70
N LEU A 193 10.52 -22.54 10.66
CA LEU A 193 10.08 -21.14 10.80
C LEU A 193 8.64 -21.10 11.35
N PRO A 194 8.32 -20.18 12.29
CA PRO A 194 6.97 -20.06 12.84
C PRO A 194 5.99 -19.47 11.82
N MET A 195 5.44 -20.35 10.98
CA MET A 195 4.42 -20.07 9.97
C MET A 195 3.15 -20.86 10.27
N THR A 196 1.99 -20.30 9.93
CA THR A 196 0.71 -21.02 9.99
C THR A 196 0.69 -22.21 9.02
N PRO A 197 -0.15 -23.23 9.26
CA PRO A 197 -0.35 -24.34 8.33
C PRO A 197 -0.72 -23.86 6.92
N GLU A 198 -1.54 -22.81 6.79
CA GLU A 198 -1.97 -22.26 5.51
C GLU A 198 -0.80 -21.67 4.72
N THR A 199 0.09 -20.92 5.38
CA THR A 199 1.30 -20.38 4.76
C THR A 199 2.25 -21.49 4.31
N ARG A 200 2.36 -22.57 5.09
CA ARG A 200 3.16 -23.74 4.71
C ARG A 200 2.58 -24.44 3.47
N THR A 201 1.27 -24.65 3.43
CA THR A 201 0.58 -25.23 2.27
C THR A 201 0.73 -24.34 1.04
N TYR A 202 0.51 -23.03 1.18
CA TYR A 202 0.71 -22.07 0.10
C TYR A 202 2.13 -22.13 -0.47
N LEU A 203 3.15 -22.18 0.38
CA LEU A 203 4.53 -22.27 -0.04
C LEU A 203 4.83 -23.60 -0.75
N ALA A 204 4.33 -24.72 -0.21
CA ALA A 204 4.46 -26.03 -0.84
C ALA A 204 3.81 -26.06 -2.23
N ASP A 205 2.59 -25.54 -2.37
CA ASP A 205 1.88 -25.46 -3.65
C ASP A 205 2.67 -24.65 -4.68
N LYS A 206 3.26 -23.50 -4.27
CA LYS A 206 4.07 -22.67 -5.16
C LYS A 206 5.36 -23.35 -5.60
N ILE A 207 6.04 -24.06 -4.70
CA ILE A 207 7.24 -24.84 -5.00
C ILE A 207 6.90 -25.97 -5.99
N LEU A 208 5.87 -26.77 -5.70
CA LEU A 208 5.44 -27.87 -6.56
C LEU A 208 5.00 -27.39 -7.94
N ALA A 209 4.28 -26.26 -8.00
CA ALA A 209 3.82 -25.65 -9.25
C ALA A 209 4.93 -24.90 -10.00
N ARG A 210 6.14 -24.75 -9.44
CA ARG A 210 7.27 -24.01 -10.04
C ARG A 210 6.87 -22.61 -10.51
N THR A 211 5.98 -21.98 -9.75
CA THR A 211 5.36 -20.70 -10.12
C THR A 211 6.04 -19.57 -9.37
N ASP A 212 6.66 -18.66 -10.12
CA ASP A 212 7.29 -17.48 -9.55
C ASP A 212 6.28 -16.65 -8.73
N PHE A 213 6.71 -16.17 -7.57
CA PHE A 213 5.90 -15.27 -6.75
C PHE A 213 6.76 -14.37 -5.87
N THR A 214 6.18 -13.23 -5.51
CA THR A 214 6.65 -12.37 -4.42
C THR A 214 5.44 -12.02 -3.58
N SER A 215 5.46 -12.39 -2.30
CA SER A 215 4.36 -12.11 -1.37
C SER A 215 4.89 -11.79 0.01
N ILE A 216 4.16 -10.93 0.72
CA ILE A 216 4.33 -10.73 2.15
C ILE A 216 3.19 -11.50 2.80
N VAL A 217 3.54 -12.55 3.56
CA VAL A 217 2.57 -13.41 4.25
C VAL A 217 3.00 -13.50 5.70
N GLU A 218 2.08 -13.19 6.61
CA GLU A 218 2.36 -13.05 8.05
C GLU A 218 3.50 -12.06 8.31
N ASN A 219 4.60 -12.52 8.92
CA ASN A 219 5.79 -11.74 9.21
C ASN A 219 6.95 -12.08 8.26
N TYR A 220 6.66 -12.58 7.06
CA TYR A 220 7.69 -13.00 6.11
C TYR A 220 7.47 -12.38 4.74
N ARG A 221 8.54 -11.78 4.21
CA ARG A 221 8.68 -11.52 2.79
C ARG A 221 9.24 -12.76 2.12
N MET A 222 8.50 -13.30 1.17
CA MET A 222 8.86 -14.50 0.44
C MET A 222 8.97 -14.20 -1.05
N THR A 223 10.06 -14.64 -1.67
CA THR A 223 10.29 -14.55 -3.10
C THR A 223 10.71 -15.91 -3.61
N PHE A 224 9.96 -16.49 -4.53
CA PHE A 224 10.36 -17.67 -5.28
C PHE A 224 10.45 -17.29 -6.75
N SER A 225 11.62 -17.49 -7.34
CA SER A 225 11.84 -17.15 -8.73
C SER A 225 12.84 -18.08 -9.39
N ARG A 226 12.66 -18.27 -10.68
CA ARG A 226 13.67 -18.89 -11.56
C ARG A 226 14.96 -18.06 -11.57
N GLU A 227 16.12 -18.71 -11.63
CA GLU A 227 17.40 -18.02 -11.84
C GLU A 227 17.48 -17.49 -13.28
N MET A 228 18.01 -16.28 -13.45
CA MET A 228 18.10 -15.65 -14.78
C MET A 228 18.93 -16.45 -15.79
N THR A 229 19.93 -17.19 -15.30
CA THR A 229 20.91 -17.89 -16.14
C THR A 229 20.48 -19.31 -16.52
N ASP A 230 19.59 -19.94 -15.77
CA ASP A 230 19.17 -21.33 -16.02
C ASP A 230 17.70 -21.52 -15.64
N ALA A 231 16.90 -21.93 -16.62
CA ALA A 231 15.47 -22.10 -16.44
C ALA A 231 15.08 -23.28 -15.52
N ARG A 232 16.04 -24.16 -15.22
CA ARG A 232 15.89 -25.32 -14.35
C ARG A 232 16.32 -25.04 -12.91
N ARG A 233 16.83 -23.84 -12.63
CA ARG A 233 17.26 -23.43 -11.29
C ARG A 233 16.29 -22.45 -10.70
N TYR A 234 15.94 -22.65 -9.44
CA TYR A 234 15.01 -21.82 -8.70
C TYR A 234 15.64 -21.36 -7.40
N ASN A 235 15.27 -20.16 -6.97
CA ASN A 235 15.72 -19.55 -5.74
C ASN A 235 14.50 -19.14 -4.92
N LEU A 236 14.35 -19.75 -3.74
CA LEU A 236 13.42 -19.31 -2.71
C LEU A 236 14.19 -18.48 -1.70
N LEU A 237 13.65 -17.32 -1.37
CA LEU A 237 14.16 -16.41 -0.37
C LEU A 237 13.03 -16.07 0.60
N ILE A 238 13.24 -16.34 1.88
CA ILE A 238 12.33 -16.01 2.97
C ILE A 238 13.07 -15.09 3.93
N GLN A 239 12.52 -13.90 4.13
CA GLN A 239 13.07 -12.87 5.01
C GLN A 239 12.01 -12.50 6.06
N PRO A 240 12.28 -12.73 7.35
CA PRO A 240 11.40 -12.26 8.40
C PRO A 240 11.41 -10.73 8.45
N ASP A 241 10.23 -10.13 8.50
CA ASP A 241 10.09 -8.71 8.82
C ASP A 241 10.38 -8.54 10.31
N LEU A 242 11.55 -7.98 10.62
CA LEU A 242 12.00 -7.77 11.99
C LEU A 242 11.10 -6.72 12.66
N GLN A 243 10.67 -7.04 13.88
CA GLN A 243 9.92 -6.12 14.73
C GLN A 243 10.82 -4.94 15.11
N THR A 244 10.32 -3.72 14.99
CA THR A 244 11.10 -2.51 15.29
C THR A 244 10.82 -1.95 16.68
N VAL A 245 9.80 -2.46 17.38
CA VAL A 245 9.36 -1.98 18.70
C VAL A 245 8.98 -3.17 19.58
N ALA A 246 9.56 -3.27 20.78
CA ALA A 246 9.18 -4.27 21.77
C ALA A 246 7.99 -3.80 22.63
N CYS A 247 7.40 -4.73 23.41
CA CYS A 247 6.28 -4.39 24.29
C CYS A 247 6.68 -3.36 25.35
N GLY A 248 5.93 -2.25 25.42
CA GLY A 248 6.17 -1.20 26.42
C GLY A 248 7.30 -0.24 26.09
N GLU A 249 8.00 -0.42 24.98
CA GLU A 249 8.99 0.55 24.51
C GLU A 249 8.31 1.73 23.81
N PRO A 250 8.74 2.98 24.08
CA PRO A 250 8.26 4.12 23.32
C PRO A 250 8.70 3.98 21.85
N PRO A 251 7.81 4.28 20.89
CA PRO A 251 8.19 4.26 19.48
C PRO A 251 9.38 5.20 19.26
N PRO A 252 10.34 4.84 18.39
CA PRO A 252 11.46 5.72 18.12
C PRO A 252 10.96 7.05 17.54
N THR A 253 11.68 8.13 17.82
CA THR A 253 11.31 9.46 17.30
C THR A 253 11.33 9.44 15.77
N PRO A 254 10.25 9.90 15.09
CA PRO A 254 10.21 9.98 13.65
C PRO A 254 11.37 10.85 13.12
N PRO A 255 12.06 10.44 12.04
CA PRO A 255 13.11 11.25 11.44
C PRO A 255 12.57 12.53 10.80
N ASP A 256 11.30 12.53 10.35
CA ASP A 256 10.65 13.67 9.70
C ASP A 256 9.30 14.02 10.35
N ARG A 257 9.07 15.32 10.57
CA ARG A 257 7.81 15.85 11.14
C ARG A 257 6.58 15.70 10.23
N GLY A 258 6.76 15.29 8.97
CA GLY A 258 5.70 15.26 7.96
C GLY A 258 5.02 13.90 7.74
N ASN A 259 5.66 12.80 8.15
CA ASN A 259 5.14 11.45 7.94
C ASN A 259 4.91 10.77 9.28
N THR A 260 3.72 10.24 9.52
CA THR A 260 3.47 9.30 10.61
C THR A 260 4.19 7.98 10.30
N PRO A 261 5.28 7.62 10.99
CA PRO A 261 5.94 6.34 10.77
C PRO A 261 5.02 5.21 11.22
N THR A 262 5.03 4.11 10.46
CA THR A 262 4.36 2.87 10.84
C THR A 262 5.41 1.94 11.43
N TYR A 263 5.20 1.48 12.66
CA TYR A 263 6.13 0.57 13.34
C TYR A 263 5.56 -0.84 13.39
N PRO A 264 6.24 -1.87 12.85
CA PRO A 264 5.89 -3.25 13.13
C PRO A 264 6.12 -3.54 14.62
N MET A 265 5.06 -4.03 15.28
CA MET A 265 5.08 -4.47 16.68
C MET A 265 4.36 -5.82 16.85
N PRO A 266 4.73 -6.64 17.86
CA PRO A 266 4.03 -7.89 18.16
C PRO A 266 2.57 -7.61 18.54
N VAL A 267 1.64 -8.43 18.06
CA VAL A 267 0.20 -8.34 18.41
C VAL A 267 -0.02 -8.42 19.93
N GLY A 268 0.80 -9.21 20.64
CA GLY A 268 0.76 -9.30 22.10
C GLY A 268 1.13 -7.99 22.83
N CYS A 269 1.74 -7.04 22.15
CA CYS A 269 2.05 -5.71 22.69
C CYS A 269 0.91 -4.70 22.47
N LEU A 270 -0.13 -5.07 21.71
CA LEU A 270 -1.31 -4.23 21.60
C LEU A 270 -2.02 -4.22 22.95
N ALA A 271 -2.09 -3.05 23.58
CA ALA A 271 -2.94 -2.85 24.75
C ALA A 271 -4.40 -3.08 24.32
N LEU A 272 -4.90 -4.30 24.52
CA LEU A 272 -6.32 -4.59 24.42
C LEU A 272 -6.98 -3.72 25.49
N ARG A 273 -7.58 -2.60 25.08
CA ARG A 273 -8.44 -1.81 25.97
C ARG A 273 -9.55 -2.75 26.41
N GLY A 274 -9.42 -3.29 27.61
CA GLY A 274 -10.49 -4.04 28.25
C GLY A 274 -11.76 -3.19 28.23
N ILE A 275 -12.87 -3.82 27.86
CA ILE A 275 -14.19 -3.20 27.98
C ILE A 275 -14.31 -2.74 29.44
N PRO A 276 -14.59 -1.46 29.72
CA PRO A 276 -14.70 -1.00 31.10
C PRO A 276 -15.79 -1.83 31.78
N ALA A 277 -15.41 -2.48 32.89
CA ALA A 277 -16.33 -3.25 33.71
C ALA A 277 -17.53 -2.35 34.06
N GLN A 278 -18.74 -2.82 33.76
CA GLN A 278 -19.96 -2.13 34.18
C GLN A 278 -19.92 -1.96 35.70
N PRO A 279 -20.28 -0.77 36.23
CA PRO A 279 -20.32 -0.56 37.66
C PRO A 279 -21.31 -1.54 38.27
N GLN A 280 -20.83 -2.32 39.24
CA GLN A 280 -21.67 -3.18 40.06
C GLN A 280 -22.70 -2.29 40.76
N SER A 281 -23.95 -2.44 40.36
CA SER A 281 -25.08 -1.83 41.06
C SER A 281 -25.14 -2.41 42.47
N ALA A 282 -24.86 -1.55 43.45
CA ALA A 282 -25.03 -1.86 44.87
C ALA A 282 -26.52 -2.13 45.16
N THR A 283 -26.78 -3.28 45.78
CA THR A 283 -28.01 -3.60 46.52
C THR A 283 -27.74 -3.48 48.01
#